data_AF-A0A968BSP5-F1
#
_entry.id   AF-A0A968BSP5-F1
#
_cell.length_a   1.000
_cell.length_b   1.000
_cell.length_c   1.000
_cell.angle_alpha   90.00
_cell.angle_beta   90.00
_cell.angle_gamma   90.00
#
_symmetry.space_group_name_H-M   'P 1'
#
loop_
_entity.id
_entity.type
_entity.pdbx_description
1 polymer ?
#
loop_
_entity_poly.entity_id
_entity_poly.type
_entity_poly.pdbx_seq_one_letter_code
_entity_poly.pdbx_strand_id
1 'polypeptide(L)'
;MEMEQVSPGVIAFVHPEGRSNCGMIHTAEGVVLVDTTARPVDIKAYLALAGISAANVCLILLTHSHSDHTSGIPLFDCPVLAHRLTRQRIAGRGTARAKLQVPTEVFEKHREMEIGGVRLELTHTGGHTPGSSV
;
A
#
# COMPACT_ATOMS: atom_id res chain seq x y z
N MET A 1 15.42 1.17 -10.82
CA MET A 1 14.25 1.63 -10.05
C MET A 1 13.83 2.91 -10.71
N GLU A 2 12.61 2.97 -11.22
CA GLU A 2 12.11 4.11 -11.98
C GLU A 2 10.93 4.73 -11.23
N MET A 3 10.83 6.06 -11.27
CA MET A 3 9.76 6.82 -10.66
C MET A 3 9.04 7.56 -11.80
N GLU A 4 7.79 7.18 -12.03
CA GLU A 4 6.97 7.73 -13.11
C GLU A 4 5.81 8.51 -12.52
N GLN A 5 5.66 9.77 -12.95
CA GLN A 5 4.46 10.53 -12.62
C GLN A 5 3.33 10.12 -13.57
N VAL A 6 2.35 9.39 -13.04
CA VAL A 6 1.19 8.89 -13.81
C VAL A 6 0.13 9.99 -13.97
N SER A 7 0.02 10.88 -12.98
CA SER A 7 -0.82 12.08 -13.03
C SER A 7 -0.32 13.11 -11.99
N PRO A 8 -0.82 14.37 -11.98
CA PRO A 8 -0.45 15.34 -10.95
C PRO A 8 -0.67 14.78 -9.53
N GLY A 9 0.40 14.72 -8.73
CA GLY A 9 0.36 14.16 -7.37
C GLY A 9 0.31 12.63 -7.27
N VAL A 10 0.32 11.87 -8.38
CA VAL A 10 0.34 10.40 -8.37
C VAL A 10 1.61 9.89 -9.02
N ILE A 11 2.36 9.08 -8.28
CA ILE A 11 3.65 8.54 -8.67
C ILE A 11 3.61 7.03 -8.60
N ALA A 12 4.07 6.37 -9.65
CA ALA A 12 4.34 4.94 -9.69
C ALA A 12 5.84 4.70 -9.54
N PHE A 13 6.21 3.85 -8.60
CA PHE A 13 7.54 3.30 -8.49
C PHE A 13 7.59 1.95 -9.19
N VAL A 14 8.23 1.94 -10.36
CA VAL A 14 8.36 0.75 -11.19
C VAL A 14 9.62 0.01 -10.77
N HIS A 15 9.44 -1.22 -10.27
CA HIS A 15 10.57 -2.05 -9.89
C HIS A 15 11.17 -2.71 -11.15
N PRO A 16 12.50 -2.62 -11.37
CA PRO A 16 13.13 -3.33 -12.48
C PRO A 16 12.92 -4.85 -12.35
N GLU A 17 12.94 -5.59 -13.46
CA GLU A 17 12.82 -7.05 -13.49
C GLU A 17 11.44 -7.63 -13.09
N GLY A 18 10.37 -6.83 -13.16
CA GLY A 18 9.00 -7.35 -13.02
C GLY A 18 8.59 -7.74 -11.61
N ARG A 19 9.22 -7.15 -10.58
CA ARG A 19 8.70 -7.23 -9.20
C ARG A 19 7.53 -6.27 -9.01
N SER A 20 6.83 -6.39 -7.88
CA SER A 20 5.71 -5.53 -7.49
C SER A 20 6.07 -4.03 -7.56
N ASN A 21 5.23 -3.24 -8.23
CA ASN A 21 5.27 -1.79 -8.16
C ASN A 21 4.73 -1.28 -6.82
N CYS A 22 5.01 -0.02 -6.51
CA CYS A 22 4.41 0.72 -5.41
C CYS A 22 3.84 2.02 -5.94
N GLY A 23 2.67 2.44 -5.46
CA GLY A 23 2.09 3.75 -5.77
C GLY A 23 2.29 4.73 -4.63
N MET A 24 2.31 6.02 -4.95
CA MET A 24 2.34 7.13 -4.00
C MET A 24 1.39 8.22 -4.47
N ILE A 25 0.52 8.67 -3.57
CA ILE A 25 -0.48 9.71 -3.84
C ILE A 25 -0.27 10.84 -2.83
N HIS A 26 0.04 12.03 -3.33
CA HIS A 26 0.19 13.23 -2.52
C HIS A 26 -1.17 13.82 -2.17
N THR A 27 -1.35 14.13 -0.89
CA THR A 27 -2.55 14.81 -0.36
C THR A 27 -2.11 15.99 0.53
N ALA A 28 -3.04 16.87 0.90
CA ALA A 28 -2.75 17.93 1.87
C ALA A 28 -2.45 17.41 3.30
N GLU A 29 -2.87 16.19 3.64
CA GLU A 29 -2.69 15.59 4.98
C GLU A 29 -1.44 14.70 5.08
N GLY A 30 -0.76 14.46 3.96
CA GLY A 30 0.37 13.55 3.87
C GLY A 30 0.32 12.70 2.61
N VAL A 31 1.05 11.59 2.63
CA VAL A 31 1.17 10.69 1.49
C VAL A 31 0.41 9.39 1.74
N VAL A 32 -0.37 8.97 0.76
CA VAL A 32 -0.96 7.64 0.72
C VAL A 32 -0.06 6.73 -0.11
N LEU A 33 0.33 5.58 0.44
CA LEU A 33 1.04 4.55 -0.30
C LEU A 33 0.07 3.49 -0.80
N VAL A 34 0.28 3.02 -2.02
CA VAL A 34 -0.36 1.82 -2.56
C VAL A 34 0.68 0.72 -2.59
N ASP A 35 0.53 -0.26 -1.71
CA ASP A 35 1.50 -1.32 -1.40
C ASP A 35 2.84 -0.81 -0.83
N THR A 36 3.73 -1.73 -0.44
CA THR A 36 4.97 -1.42 0.30
C THR A 36 6.18 -2.25 -0.13
N THR A 37 6.15 -2.82 -1.34
CA THR A 37 7.22 -3.62 -1.95
C THR A 37 7.57 -4.92 -1.19
N ALA A 38 8.42 -5.75 -1.81
CA ALA A 38 8.90 -7.02 -1.25
C ALA A 38 10.00 -6.88 -0.19
N ARG A 39 10.76 -5.77 -0.22
CA ARG A 39 11.88 -5.57 0.70
C ARG A 39 11.80 -4.18 1.33
N PRO A 40 11.94 -4.07 2.66
CA PRO A 40 11.99 -2.79 3.35
C PRO A 40 13.02 -1.80 2.80
N VAL A 41 14.12 -2.28 2.21
CA VAL A 41 15.13 -1.42 1.58
C VAL A 41 14.62 -0.72 0.31
N ASP A 42 13.73 -1.35 -0.44
CA ASP A 42 13.22 -0.81 -1.71
C ASP A 42 12.25 0.34 -1.43
N ILE A 43 11.28 0.14 -0.53
CA ILE A 43 10.37 1.22 -0.14
C ILE A 43 11.11 2.39 0.53
N LYS A 44 12.18 2.14 1.31
CA LYS A 44 13.03 3.21 1.84
C LYS A 44 13.72 4.00 0.73
N ALA A 45 14.21 3.31 -0.31
CA ALA A 45 14.82 3.96 -1.46
C ALA A 45 13.79 4.81 -2.23
N TYR A 46 12.56 4.32 -2.41
CA TYR A 46 11.48 5.08 -3.06
C TYR A 46 11.08 6.33 -2.27
N LEU A 47 10.92 6.21 -0.95
CA LEU A 47 10.69 7.37 -0.08
C LEU A 47 11.81 8.41 -0.18
N ALA A 48 13.07 7.96 -0.14
CA ALA A 48 14.22 8.84 -0.27
C ALA A 48 14.27 9.54 -1.64
N LEU A 49 13.99 8.83 -2.73
CA LEU A 49 13.92 9.38 -4.08
C LEU A 49 12.82 10.44 -4.21
N ALA A 50 11.68 10.24 -3.55
CA ALA A 50 10.58 11.21 -3.53
C ALA A 50 10.78 12.34 -2.49
N GLY A 51 11.84 12.31 -1.68
CA GLY A 51 12.05 13.27 -0.60
C GLY A 51 11.01 13.18 0.52
N ILE A 52 10.40 12.01 0.72
CA ILE A 52 9.33 11.77 1.70
C ILE A 52 9.86 11.02 2.91
N SER A 53 9.54 11.51 4.11
CA SER A 53 9.78 10.77 5.36
C SER A 53 8.69 9.73 5.55
N ALA A 54 9.03 8.58 6.14
CA ALA A 54 8.04 7.57 6.53
C ALA A 54 6.94 8.14 7.47
N ALA A 55 7.29 9.14 8.29
CA ALA A 55 6.35 9.83 9.17
C ALA A 55 5.31 10.69 8.43
N ASN A 56 5.55 11.01 7.15
CA ASN A 56 4.59 11.74 6.32
C ASN A 56 3.60 10.81 5.61
N VAL A 57 3.75 9.48 5.73
CA VAL A 57 2.79 8.53 5.15
C VAL A 57 1.59 8.44 6.09
N CYS A 58 0.43 8.93 5.64
CA CYS A 58 -0.78 8.98 6.44
C CYS A 58 -1.66 7.73 6.30
N LEU A 59 -1.50 6.96 5.22
CA LEU A 59 -2.27 5.74 4.97
C LEU A 59 -1.51 4.79 4.03
N ILE A 60 -1.61 3.49 4.29
CA ILE A 60 -1.23 2.44 3.35
C ILE A 60 -2.49 1.74 2.85
N LEU A 61 -2.66 1.69 1.53
CA LEU A 61 -3.64 0.87 0.84
C LEU A 61 -2.97 -0.40 0.33
N LEU A 62 -3.53 -1.58 0.65
CA LEU A 62 -3.07 -2.82 0.05
C LEU A 62 -3.98 -3.25 -1.09
N THR A 63 -3.38 -3.49 -2.24
CA THR A 63 -4.09 -4.07 -3.39
C THR A 63 -4.49 -5.52 -3.10
N HIS A 64 -3.59 -6.29 -2.47
CA HIS A 64 -3.83 -7.67 -2.09
C HIS A 64 -2.80 -8.21 -1.08
N SER A 65 -2.97 -9.47 -0.70
CA SER A 65 -2.25 -10.05 0.44
C SER A 65 -0.79 -10.45 0.20
N HIS A 66 -0.25 -10.47 -1.02
CA HIS A 66 1.06 -11.09 -1.26
C HIS A 66 2.24 -10.36 -0.57
N SER A 67 3.31 -11.09 -0.30
CA SER A 67 4.45 -10.59 0.47
C SER A 67 5.22 -9.50 -0.26
N ASP A 68 5.19 -9.49 -1.58
CA ASP A 68 5.74 -8.45 -2.43
C ASP A 68 4.97 -7.12 -2.35
N HIS A 69 3.78 -7.10 -1.74
CA HIS A 69 3.00 -5.88 -1.51
C HIS A 69 3.01 -5.44 -0.03
N THR A 70 3.30 -6.35 0.89
CA THR A 70 3.07 -6.16 2.33
C THR A 70 4.35 -6.08 3.17
N SER A 71 5.52 -6.29 2.55
CA SER A 71 6.74 -6.49 3.32
C SER A 71 7.32 -5.22 3.96
N GLY A 72 7.02 -4.05 3.41
CA GLY A 72 7.47 -2.77 3.95
C GLY A 72 6.60 -2.20 5.06
N ILE A 73 5.38 -2.72 5.29
CA ILE A 73 4.43 -2.22 6.30
C ILE A 73 5.07 -1.92 7.67
N PRO A 74 5.94 -2.79 8.26
CA PRO A 74 6.49 -2.53 9.60
C PRO A 74 7.40 -1.30 9.73
N LEU A 75 7.68 -0.58 8.64
CA LEU A 75 8.42 0.67 8.65
C LEU A 75 7.57 1.90 8.99
N PHE A 76 6.25 1.75 8.98
CA PHE A 76 5.30 2.85 9.06
C PHE A 76 4.47 2.77 10.33
N ASP A 77 4.12 3.94 10.87
CA ASP A 77 3.23 4.09 12.01
C ASP A 77 1.96 4.83 11.55
N CYS A 78 1.19 4.17 10.69
CA CYS A 78 -0.04 4.71 10.13
C CYS A 78 -1.07 3.59 9.86
N PRO A 79 -2.35 3.93 9.64
CA PRO A 79 -3.36 2.95 9.28
C PRO A 79 -3.00 2.18 8.01
N VAL A 80 -3.36 0.89 8.00
CA VAL A 80 -3.27 0.01 6.84
C VAL A 80 -4.67 -0.46 6.49
N LEU A 81 -5.16 -0.06 5.33
CA LEU A 81 -6.47 -0.42 4.81
C LEU A 81 -6.35 -1.46 3.71
N ALA A 82 -7.16 -2.51 3.80
CA ALA A 82 -7.26 -3.53 2.75
C ALA A 82 -8.66 -4.15 2.72
N HIS A 83 -8.95 -4.98 1.73
CA HIS A 83 -10.16 -5.80 1.76
C HIS A 83 -10.15 -6.79 2.94
N ARG A 84 -11.33 -7.12 3.51
CA ARG A 84 -11.49 -8.06 4.63
C ARG A 84 -10.79 -9.41 4.40
N LEU A 85 -10.86 -9.96 3.18
CA LEU A 85 -10.20 -11.23 2.86
C LEU A 85 -8.67 -11.11 2.77
N THR A 86 -8.15 -9.94 2.39
CA THR A 86 -6.71 -9.65 2.43
C THR A 86 -6.21 -9.67 3.87
N ARG A 87 -6.93 -9.01 4.79
CA ARG A 87 -6.62 -9.06 6.23
C ARG A 87 -6.64 -10.48 6.78
N GLN A 88 -7.68 -11.26 6.47
CA GLN A 88 -7.80 -12.64 6.91
C GLN A 88 -6.64 -13.51 6.40
N ARG A 89 -6.25 -13.34 5.15
CA ARG A 89 -5.14 -14.10 4.55
C ARG A 89 -3.79 -13.75 5.15
N ILE A 90 -3.54 -12.47 5.45
CA ILE A 90 -2.29 -12.06 6.12
C ILE A 90 -2.27 -12.58 7.56
N ALA A 91 -3.36 -12.41 8.32
CA ALA A 91 -3.47 -12.90 9.70
C ALA A 91 -3.34 -14.44 9.78
N GLY A 92 -3.92 -15.16 8.82
CA GLY A 92 -3.89 -16.62 8.74
C GLY A 92 -2.50 -17.22 8.47
N ARG A 93 -1.50 -16.43 8.10
CA ARG A 93 -0.11 -16.91 7.93
C ARG A 93 0.50 -17.38 9.25
N GLY A 94 0.03 -16.86 10.39
CA GLY A 94 0.46 -17.30 11.72
C GLY A 94 1.91 -16.99 12.12
N THR A 95 2.67 -16.25 11.31
CA THR A 95 4.08 -15.90 11.62
C THR A 95 4.18 -14.59 12.39
N ALA A 96 5.24 -14.43 13.19
CA ALA A 96 5.53 -13.17 13.88
C ALA A 96 5.63 -11.98 12.92
N ARG A 97 6.26 -12.19 11.75
CA ARG A 97 6.33 -11.19 10.69
C ARG A 97 4.95 -10.80 10.16
N ALA A 98 4.07 -11.77 9.91
CA ALA A 98 2.75 -11.48 9.37
C ALA A 98 1.87 -10.67 10.34
N LYS A 99 2.03 -10.86 11.66
CA LYS A 99 1.30 -10.08 12.68
C LYS A 99 1.57 -8.58 12.57
N LEU A 100 2.78 -8.19 12.16
CA LEU A 100 3.17 -6.79 11.94
C LEU A 100 2.66 -6.20 10.61
N GLN A 101 2.02 -7.02 9.78
CA GLN A 101 1.56 -6.66 8.44
C GLN A 101 0.03 -6.73 8.31
N VAL A 102 -0.67 -7.06 9.38
CA VAL A 102 -2.13 -7.22 9.36
C VAL A 102 -2.77 -5.84 9.20
N PRO A 103 -3.65 -5.65 8.18
CA PRO A 103 -4.43 -4.43 8.03
C PRO A 103 -5.17 -4.06 9.31
N THR A 104 -5.05 -2.80 9.70
CA THR A 104 -5.72 -2.23 10.87
C THR A 104 -7.17 -1.90 10.54
N GLU A 105 -7.45 -1.55 9.29
CA GLU A 105 -8.78 -1.27 8.77
C GLU A 105 -9.15 -2.19 7.62
N VAL A 106 -10.46 -2.40 7.42
CA VAL A 106 -10.97 -3.19 6.31
C VAL A 106 -12.13 -2.53 5.59
N PHE A 107 -12.33 -2.92 4.34
CA PHE A 107 -13.57 -2.73 3.60
C PHE A 107 -14.08 -4.06 3.03
N GLU A 108 -15.33 -4.07 2.54
CA GLU A 108 -15.96 -5.27 1.97
C GLU A 108 -16.13 -5.18 0.45
N LYS A 109 -17.16 -4.52 -0.07
CA LYS A 109 -17.40 -4.48 -1.52
C LYS A 109 -16.76 -3.26 -2.16
N HIS A 110 -16.98 -2.11 -1.57
CA HIS A 110 -16.59 -0.82 -2.08
C HIS A 110 -16.41 0.15 -0.91
N ARG A 111 -15.46 1.09 -1.03
CA ARG A 111 -15.25 2.17 -0.07
C ARG A 111 -14.84 3.42 -0.82
N GLU A 112 -15.51 4.51 -0.52
CA GLU A 112 -15.05 5.85 -0.88
C GLU A 112 -14.49 6.54 0.35
N MET A 113 -13.46 7.35 0.15
CA MET A 113 -12.95 8.24 1.18
C MET A 113 -12.29 9.46 0.56
N GLU A 114 -12.12 10.51 1.36
CA GLU A 114 -11.37 11.69 1.00
C GLU A 114 -10.25 11.88 2.01
N ILE A 115 -9.04 12.22 1.52
CA ILE A 115 -7.87 12.52 2.34
C ILE A 115 -7.20 13.73 1.72
N GLY A 116 -7.09 14.83 2.47
CA GLY A 116 -6.38 16.03 2.07
C GLY A 116 -6.79 16.57 0.69
N GLY A 117 -8.09 16.53 0.38
CA GLY A 117 -8.66 16.96 -0.90
C GLY A 117 -8.56 15.96 -2.06
N VAL A 118 -8.08 14.73 -1.81
CA VAL A 118 -8.03 13.65 -2.80
C VAL A 118 -9.09 12.62 -2.49
N ARG A 119 -9.99 12.37 -3.45
CA ARG A 119 -10.98 11.29 -3.38
C ARG A 119 -10.35 9.97 -3.81
N LEU A 120 -10.51 8.95 -2.98
CA LEU A 120 -10.07 7.58 -3.22
C LEU A 120 -11.31 6.68 -3.29
N GLU A 121 -11.33 5.82 -4.29
CA GLU A 121 -12.39 4.83 -4.49
C GLU A 121 -11.74 3.44 -4.54
N LEU A 122 -12.16 2.56 -3.65
CA LEU A 122 -11.65 1.20 -3.54
C LEU A 122 -12.76 0.23 -3.90
N THR A 123 -12.48 -0.69 -4.82
CA THR A 123 -13.44 -1.71 -5.25
C THR A 123 -12.84 -3.10 -5.12
N HIS A 124 -13.54 -3.98 -4.39
CA HIS A 124 -13.19 -5.40 -4.32
C HIS A 124 -13.53 -6.09 -5.64
N THR A 125 -12.54 -6.73 -6.23
CA THR A 125 -12.68 -7.40 -7.54
C THR A 125 -12.41 -8.91 -7.43
N GLY A 126 -11.62 -9.35 -6.44
CA GLY A 126 -11.15 -10.73 -6.36
C GLY A 126 -10.16 -11.07 -7.49
N GLY A 127 -10.06 -12.34 -7.87
CA GLY A 127 -9.14 -12.79 -8.92
C GLY A 127 -7.79 -13.27 -8.36
N HIS A 128 -6.70 -12.54 -8.64
CA HIS A 128 -5.31 -12.93 -8.30
C HIS A 128 -5.15 -13.43 -6.87
N THR A 129 -5.80 -12.75 -5.92
CA THR A 129 -6.15 -13.33 -4.63
C THR A 129 -7.62 -13.09 -4.33
N PRO A 130 -8.24 -13.89 -3.43
CA PRO A 130 -9.64 -13.68 -3.07
C PRO A 130 -9.95 -12.27 -2.56
N GLY A 131 -8.96 -11.59 -1.96
CA GLY A 131 -9.11 -10.24 -1.43
C GLY A 131 -8.55 -9.12 -2.31
N SER A 132 -8.25 -9.39 -3.58
CA SER A 132 -7.73 -8.37 -4.49
C SER A 132 -8.72 -7.25 -4.74
N SER A 133 -8.22 -6.02 -4.79
CA SER A 133 -8.97 -4.79 -5.04
C SER A 133 -8.19 -3.83 -5.92
N VAL A 134 -8.94 -2.91 -6.53
CA VAL A 134 -8.45 -1.76 -7.29
C VAL A 134 -8.84 -0.46 -6.62
#